data_AF-A0A3D4T9T2-F1
#
_entry.id   AF-A0A3D4T9T2-F1
#
_cell.length_a   1.000
_cell.length_b   1.000
_cell.length_c   1.000
_cell.angle_alpha   90.00
_cell.angle_beta   90.00
_cell.angle_gamma   90.00
#
_symmetry.space_group_name_H-M   'P 1'
#
loop_
_entity.id
_entity.type
_entity.pdbx_description
1 polymer ?
#
loop_
_entity_poly.entity_id
_entity_poly.type
_entity_poly.pdbx_seq_one_letter_code
_entity_poly.pdbx_strand_id
1 'polypeptide(L)'
;MFNSVHRKSGCINYCFLRCFYVAIYAALSWLKTSFAPEAIPWADAFASATAYTGMWLMARKKVESWIWWIATNIASIPLYFVKGFVFTSVQYLVLLILAVFGLISWMQKARQNTHA
;
A
#
# COMPACT_ATOMS: atom_id res chain seq x y z
N MET A 1 -13.56 -23.23 15.44
CA MET A 1 -12.96 -22.10 16.20
C MET A 1 -11.83 -21.38 15.44
N PHE A 2 -11.05 -22.06 14.59
CA PHE A 2 -9.95 -21.49 13.80
C PHE A 2 -10.35 -20.41 12.76
N ASN A 3 -11.57 -20.49 12.20
CA ASN A 3 -12.04 -19.57 11.15
C ASN A 3 -12.39 -18.15 11.65
N SER A 4 -12.60 -17.95 12.95
CA SER A 4 -12.99 -16.63 13.49
C SER A 4 -11.79 -15.70 13.71
N VAL A 5 -10.60 -16.25 13.95
CA VAL A 5 -9.36 -15.48 14.20
C VAL A 5 -8.83 -14.86 12.90
N HIS A 6 -8.92 -15.58 11.78
CA HIS A 6 -8.57 -15.05 10.44
C HIS A 6 -9.53 -13.93 9.99
N ARG A 7 -10.83 -14.06 10.28
CA ARG A 7 -11.86 -13.06 9.95
C ARG A 7 -11.80 -11.81 10.86
N LYS A 8 -11.49 -11.97 12.15
CA LYS A 8 -11.29 -10.86 13.10
C LYS A 8 -10.03 -10.05 12.79
N SER A 9 -8.97 -10.71 12.32
CA SER A 9 -7.74 -10.04 11.87
C SER A 9 -7.99 -9.11 10.69
N GLY A 10 -8.90 -9.45 9.77
CA GLY A 10 -9.32 -8.55 8.68
C GLY A 10 -9.97 -7.26 9.22
N CYS A 11 -10.94 -7.38 10.14
CA CYS A 11 -11.68 -6.25 10.68
C CYS A 11 -10.79 -5.23 11.44
N ILE A 12 -9.81 -5.74 12.20
CA ILE A 12 -8.81 -4.90 12.89
C ILE A 12 -7.89 -4.17 11.90
N ASN A 13 -7.50 -4.80 10.80
CA ASN A 13 -6.70 -4.16 9.76
C ASN A 13 -7.50 -3.06 9.04
N TYR A 14 -8.77 -3.32 8.67
CA TYR A 14 -9.61 -2.31 8.03
C TYR A 14 -9.89 -1.10 8.94
N CYS A 15 -10.11 -1.31 10.25
CA CYS A 15 -10.26 -0.21 11.20
C CYS A 15 -8.95 0.57 11.38
N PHE A 16 -7.81 -0.11 11.48
CA PHE A 16 -6.50 0.56 11.57
C PHE A 16 -6.21 1.39 10.32
N LEU A 17 -6.48 0.83 9.13
CA LEU A 17 -6.30 1.52 7.85
C LEU A 17 -7.16 2.78 7.74
N ARG A 18 -8.41 2.69 8.21
CA ARG A 18 -9.35 3.81 8.18
C ARG A 18 -8.97 4.90 9.18
N CYS A 19 -8.54 4.55 10.39
CA CYS A 19 -8.04 5.52 11.36
C CYS A 19 -6.73 6.17 10.91
N PHE A 20 -5.81 5.39 10.34
CA PHE A 20 -4.52 5.89 9.85
C PHE A 20 -4.69 6.79 8.63
N TYR A 21 -5.59 6.44 7.71
CA TYR A 21 -5.97 7.28 6.57
C TYR A 21 -6.54 8.62 7.02
N VAL A 22 -7.48 8.63 7.99
CA VAL A 22 -8.06 9.87 8.52
C VAL A 22 -7.01 10.73 9.24
N ALA A 23 -6.13 10.12 10.03
CA ALA A 23 -5.07 10.83 10.74
C ALA A 23 -4.05 11.48 9.78
N ILE A 24 -3.61 10.74 8.76
CA ILE A 24 -2.69 11.24 7.73
C ILE A 24 -3.36 12.32 6.89
N TYR A 25 -4.62 12.13 6.49
CA TYR A 25 -5.38 13.13 5.73
C TYR A 25 -5.52 14.44 6.52
N ALA A 26 -5.84 14.37 7.81
CA ALA A 26 -5.93 15.54 8.67
C ALA A 26 -4.57 16.26 8.84
N ALA A 27 -3.50 15.49 9.09
CA ALA A 27 -2.15 16.04 9.24
C ALA A 27 -1.62 16.71 7.97
N LEU A 28 -1.82 16.08 6.80
CA LEU A 28 -1.40 16.63 5.51
C LEU A 28 -2.27 17.82 5.08
N SER A 29 -3.57 17.81 5.38
CA SER A 29 -4.45 18.97 5.15
C SER A 29 -3.98 20.19 5.95
N TRP A 30 -3.63 19.98 7.22
CA TRP A 30 -3.08 21.04 8.07
C TRP A 30 -1.73 21.56 7.55
N LEU A 31 -0.82 20.65 7.18
CA LEU A 31 0.51 20.98 6.66
C LEU A 31 0.47 21.71 5.30
N LYS A 32 -0.50 21.35 4.44
CA LYS A 32 -0.72 22.01 3.12
C LYS A 32 -0.98 23.51 3.28
N THR A 33 -1.81 23.88 4.24
CA THR A 33 -2.16 25.29 4.54
C THR A 33 -0.96 26.13 4.95
N SER A 34 0.09 25.50 5.49
CA SER A 34 1.24 26.20 6.08
C SER A 34 2.47 26.26 5.18
N PHE A 35 2.69 25.27 4.28
CA PHE A 35 3.99 25.14 3.59
C PHE A 35 3.94 24.89 2.07
N ALA A 36 2.87 24.31 1.49
CA ALA A 36 2.86 23.91 0.08
C ALA A 36 1.45 23.90 -0.55
N PRO A 37 0.96 25.04 -1.07
CA PRO A 37 -0.39 25.14 -1.63
C PRO A 37 -0.63 24.30 -2.92
N GLU A 38 0.43 23.99 -3.67
CA GLU A 38 0.42 23.22 -4.94
C GLU A 38 0.42 21.69 -4.75
N ALA A 39 0.66 21.19 -3.54
CA ALA A 39 0.74 19.74 -3.30
C ALA A 39 -0.65 19.08 -3.40
N ILE A 40 -0.74 17.91 -4.05
CA ILE A 40 -1.94 17.06 -4.12
C ILE A 40 -1.95 16.13 -2.90
N PRO A 41 -2.49 16.55 -1.74
CA PRO A 41 -2.17 15.92 -0.46
C PRO A 41 -2.89 14.57 -0.32
N TRP A 42 -4.04 14.41 -0.99
CA TRP A 42 -4.84 13.19 -0.93
C TRP A 42 -4.17 12.02 -1.65
N ALA A 43 -3.46 12.28 -2.75
CA ALA A 43 -2.76 11.25 -3.50
C ALA A 43 -1.48 10.79 -2.76
N ASP A 44 -0.71 11.72 -2.19
CA ASP A 44 0.45 11.40 -1.32
C ASP A 44 0.01 10.66 -0.05
N ALA A 45 -1.09 11.08 0.57
CA ALA A 45 -1.68 10.41 1.73
C ALA A 45 -2.05 8.95 1.40
N PHE A 46 -2.72 8.75 0.27
CA PHE A 46 -3.15 7.43 -0.19
C PHE A 46 -1.96 6.52 -0.50
N ALA A 47 -0.97 7.01 -1.25
CA ALA A 47 0.25 6.26 -1.56
C ALA A 47 1.02 5.86 -0.28
N SER A 48 1.14 6.78 0.68
CA SER A 48 1.81 6.52 1.96
C SER A 48 1.04 5.50 2.81
N ALA A 49 -0.28 5.66 2.97
CA ALA A 49 -1.09 4.76 3.77
C ALA A 49 -1.14 3.33 3.20
N THR A 50 -1.22 3.19 1.88
CA THR A 50 -1.15 1.89 1.19
C THR A 50 0.23 1.24 1.38
N ALA A 51 1.31 2.02 1.29
CA ALA A 51 2.68 1.52 1.50
C ALA A 51 2.91 0.99 2.93
N TYR A 52 2.51 1.76 3.95
CA TYR A 52 2.62 1.32 5.35
C TYR A 52 1.83 0.05 5.63
N THR A 53 0.64 -0.07 5.04
CA THR A 53 -0.16 -1.30 5.14
C THR A 53 0.55 -2.48 4.46
N GLY A 54 1.08 -2.25 3.26
CA GLY A 54 1.87 -3.24 2.53
C GLY A 54 3.08 -3.74 3.34
N MET A 55 3.81 -2.83 3.98
CA MET A 55 4.93 -3.16 4.87
C MET A 55 4.50 -4.01 6.06
N TRP A 56 3.39 -3.66 6.73
CA TRP A 56 2.88 -4.43 7.86
C TRP A 56 2.49 -5.86 7.47
N LEU A 57 1.76 -6.01 6.36
CA LEU A 57 1.35 -7.34 5.86
C LEU A 57 2.55 -8.15 5.37
N MET A 58 3.56 -7.49 4.80
CA MET A 58 4.81 -8.13 4.39
C MET A 58 5.59 -8.66 5.60
N ALA A 59 5.65 -7.89 6.70
CA ALA A 59 6.23 -8.35 7.97
C ALA A 59 5.49 -9.57 8.55
N ARG A 60 4.18 -9.68 8.29
CA ARG A 60 3.34 -10.83 8.68
C ARG A 60 3.36 -11.97 7.66
N LYS A 61 4.22 -11.91 6.62
CA LYS A 61 4.35 -12.90 5.54
C LYS A 61 3.02 -13.26 4.85
N LYS A 62 2.13 -12.28 4.72
CA LYS A 62 0.80 -12.47 4.12
C LYS A 62 0.81 -12.18 2.63
N VAL A 63 0.20 -13.05 1.81
CA VAL A 63 0.10 -12.89 0.35
C VAL A 63 -0.59 -11.59 -0.04
N GLU A 64 -1.52 -11.12 0.79
CA GLU A 64 -2.23 -9.87 0.60
C GLU A 64 -1.30 -8.65 0.56
N SER A 65 -0.07 -8.72 1.12
CA SER A 65 0.90 -7.61 1.07
C SER A 65 1.20 -7.15 -0.35
N TRP A 66 1.27 -8.08 -1.31
CA TRP A 66 1.60 -7.74 -2.70
C TRP A 66 0.50 -6.94 -3.39
N ILE A 67 -0.76 -7.17 -3.03
CA ILE A 67 -1.90 -6.40 -3.54
C ILE A 67 -1.78 -4.93 -3.10
N TRP A 68 -1.33 -4.69 -1.87
CA TRP A 68 -1.07 -3.32 -1.37
C TRP A 68 0.10 -2.65 -2.08
N TRP A 69 1.18 -3.39 -2.34
CA TRP A 69 2.31 -2.87 -3.14
C TRP A 69 1.89 -2.49 -4.56
N ILE A 70 1.06 -3.31 -5.21
CA ILE A 70 0.48 -2.99 -6.52
C ILE A 70 -0.34 -1.69 -6.45
N ALA A 71 -1.22 -1.55 -5.45
CA ALA A 71 -2.02 -0.34 -5.27
C ALA A 71 -1.16 0.92 -5.04
N THR A 72 -0.12 0.83 -4.20
CA THR A 72 0.84 1.92 -3.97
C THR A 72 1.57 2.31 -5.25
N ASN A 73 2.07 1.35 -6.02
CA ASN A 73 2.80 1.61 -7.25
C ASN A 73 1.89 2.26 -8.31
N ILE A 74 0.66 1.77 -8.49
CA ILE A 74 -0.33 2.35 -9.41
C ILE A 74 -0.68 3.79 -9.02
N ALA A 75 -0.83 4.09 -7.73
CA ALA A 75 -1.09 5.45 -7.27
C ALA A 75 0.14 6.37 -7.44
N SER A 76 1.34 5.83 -7.25
CA SER A 76 2.59 6.59 -7.30
C SER A 76 2.98 6.99 -8.72
N ILE A 77 2.74 6.14 -9.74
CA ILE A 77 3.09 6.43 -11.14
C ILE A 77 2.52 7.77 -11.65
N PRO A 78 1.19 8.01 -11.66
CA PRO A 78 0.62 9.26 -12.15
C PRO A 78 0.98 10.43 -11.24
N LEU A 79 1.09 10.21 -9.93
CA LEU A 79 1.43 11.24 -8.95
C LEU A 79 2.83 11.82 -9.20
N TYR A 80 3.84 10.97 -9.37
CA TYR A 80 5.21 11.42 -9.66
C TYR A 80 5.37 11.92 -11.10
N PHE A 81 4.57 11.41 -12.05
CA PHE A 81 4.57 11.92 -13.42
C PHE A 81 4.06 13.38 -13.49
N VAL A 82 2.94 13.68 -12.81
CA VAL A 82 2.38 15.05 -12.75
C VAL A 82 3.30 16.01 -11.99
N LYS A 83 4.03 15.52 -10.98
CA LYS A 83 5.03 16.31 -10.24
C LYS A 83 6.32 16.59 -11.04
N GLY A 84 6.45 16.08 -12.27
CA GLY A 84 7.64 16.24 -13.11
C GLY A 84 8.79 15.28 -12.78
N PHE A 85 8.61 14.36 -11.82
CA PHE A 85 9.59 13.35 -11.44
C PHE A 85 9.49 12.10 -12.32
N VAL A 86 9.83 12.24 -13.61
CA VAL A 86 9.69 11.16 -14.61
C VAL A 86 10.54 9.94 -14.28
N PHE A 87 11.77 10.13 -13.80
CA PHE A 87 12.64 9.01 -13.42
C PHE A 87 12.01 8.16 -12.30
N THR A 88 11.46 8.83 -11.28
CA THR A 88 10.80 8.18 -10.15
C THR A 88 9.54 7.43 -10.59
N SER A 89 8.73 7.99 -11.49
CA SER A 89 7.52 7.29 -11.98
C SER A 89 7.86 6.02 -12.76
N VAL A 90 8.95 6.02 -13.55
CA VAL A 90 9.46 4.82 -14.23
C VAL A 90 9.95 3.79 -13.21
N GLN A 91 10.66 4.21 -12.16
CA GLN A 91 11.05 3.30 -11.07
C GLN A 91 9.81 2.60 -10.45
N TYR A 92 8.74 3.34 -10.18
CA TYR A 92 7.49 2.76 -9.66
C TYR A 92 6.82 1.79 -10.64
N LEU A 93 6.99 2.00 -11.95
CA LEU A 93 6.52 1.06 -12.97
C LEU A 93 7.32 -0.24 -12.97
N VAL A 94 8.64 -0.18 -12.77
CA VAL A 94 9.48 -1.38 -12.57
C VAL A 94 9.07 -2.11 -11.29
N LEU A 95 8.86 -1.37 -10.19
CA LEU A 95 8.39 -1.95 -8.92
C LEU A 95 6.99 -2.58 -9.04
N LEU A 96 6.11 -2.02 -9.88
CA LEU A 96 4.80 -2.60 -10.18
C LEU A 96 4.92 -3.99 -10.80
N ILE A 97 5.80 -4.13 -11.80
CA ILE A 97 6.06 -5.41 -12.46
C ILE A 97 6.61 -6.44 -11.44
N LEU A 98 7.57 -6.02 -10.61
CA LEU A 98 8.12 -6.87 -9.56
C LEU A 98 7.08 -7.27 -8.51
N ALA A 99 6.16 -6.37 -8.15
CA ALA A 99 5.09 -6.67 -7.20
C ALA A 99 4.13 -7.74 -7.75
N VAL A 100 3.84 -7.72 -9.06
CA VAL A 100 3.05 -8.76 -9.73
C VAL A 100 3.77 -10.11 -9.69
N PHE A 101 5.07 -10.14 -9.99
CA PHE A 101 5.85 -11.39 -9.90
C PHE A 101 5.95 -11.90 -8.45
N GLY A 102 6.11 -11.01 -7.49
CA GLY A 102 6.09 -11.33 -6.06
C GLY A 102 4.77 -11.97 -5.63
N LEU A 103 3.63 -11.42 -6.09
CA LEU A 103 2.30 -11.98 -5.84
C LEU A 103 2.20 -13.41 -6.37
N ILE A 104 2.58 -13.65 -7.63
CA ILE A 104 2.53 -14.98 -8.24
C ILE A 104 3.41 -15.97 -7.48
N SER A 105 4.65 -15.59 -7.16
CA SER A 105 5.60 -16.46 -6.45
C SER A 105 5.10 -16.82 -5.04
N TRP A 106 4.55 -15.86 -4.29
CA TRP A 106 4.02 -16.14 -2.95
C TRP A 106 2.73 -16.94 -2.97
N MET A 107 1.86 -16.75 -3.97
CA MET A 107 0.69 -17.61 -4.15
C MET A 107 1.09 -19.06 -4.41
N GLN A 108 2.10 -19.30 -5.24
CA GLN A 108 2.63 -20.64 -5.48
C GLN A 108 3.20 -21.27 -4.21
N LYS A 109 4.01 -20.51 -3.44
CA LYS A 109 4.56 -20.98 -2.15
C LYS A 109 3.47 -21.27 -1.12
N ALA A 110 2.44 -20.44 -1.03
CA ALA A 110 1.31 -20.65 -0.13
C ALA A 110 0.55 -21.95 -0.46
N ARG A 111 0.39 -22.26 -1.76
CA ARG A 111 -0.25 -23.50 -2.21
C ARG A 111 0.60 -24.74 -1.90
N GLN A 112 1.92 -24.67 -2.08
CA GLN A 112 2.84 -25.78 -1.79
C GLN A 112 2.85 -26.15 -0.30
N ASN A 113 2.84 -25.16 0.60
CA ASN A 113 2.79 -25.40 2.05
C ASN A 113 1.47 -26.03 2.56
N THR A 114 0.43 -26.12 1.72
CA THR A 114 -0.85 -26.73 2.12
C THR A 114 -0.87 -28.25 1.86
N HIS A 115 0.09 -28.76 1.07
CA HIS A 115 0.16 -30.17 0.67
C HIS A 115 1.34 -30.94 1.28
N ALA A 116 2.06 -30.33 2.22
CA ALA A 116 3.12 -30.95 3.02
C ALA A 116 2.66 -31.04 4.48
#